data_AF-A0A2G1YCZ1-F1
#
_entry.id   AF-A0A2G1YCZ1-F1
#
_cell.length_a   1.000
_cell.length_b   1.000
_cell.length_c   1.000
_cell.angle_alpha   90.00
_cell.angle_beta   90.00
_cell.angle_gamma   90.00
#
_symmetry.space_group_name_H-M   'P 1'
#
loop_
_entity.id
_entity.type
_entity.pdbx_description
1 polymer ?
#
loop_
_entity_poly.entity_id
_entity_poly.type
_entity_poly.pdbx_seq_one_letter_code
_entity_poly.pdbx_strand_id
1 'polypeptide(L)'
;GSGPAWDAAVALKQAGALIARDLPVSALLADGYGAAGRIYAGGNVGVAQDHLAMNMLMDSDMDSWTKRLSALKAEVGECATDAPVTATGNLAGSFTWTCETGRVAGTILLAPTPTARIQELKLVAKQP
;
A
#
# COMPACT_ATOMS: atom_id res chain seq x y z
N GLY A 1 -27.45 -13.99 9.56
CA GLY A 1 -27.12 -15.17 10.38
C GLY A 1 -25.63 -15.45 10.26
N SER A 2 -24.88 -15.21 11.32
CA SER A 2 -23.43 -15.48 11.39
C SER A 2 -23.01 -16.06 12.75
N GLY A 3 -23.95 -16.26 13.68
CA GLY A 3 -23.68 -16.74 15.05
C GLY A 3 -22.82 -17.99 15.10
N PRO A 4 -23.19 -19.09 14.43
CA PRO A 4 -22.37 -20.31 14.46
C PRO A 4 -20.96 -20.14 13.88
N ALA A 5 -20.78 -19.31 12.85
CA ALA A 5 -19.47 -19.02 12.28
C ALA A 5 -18.61 -18.17 13.22
N TRP A 6 -19.24 -17.22 13.93
CA TRP A 6 -18.58 -16.41 14.95
C TRP A 6 -18.16 -17.25 16.17
N ASP A 7 -19.04 -18.12 16.66
CA ASP A 7 -18.76 -19.02 17.78
C ASP A 7 -17.58 -19.94 17.45
N ALA A 8 -17.55 -20.48 16.23
CA ALA A 8 -16.41 -21.26 15.74
C ALA A 8 -15.11 -20.44 15.66
N ALA A 9 -15.15 -19.21 15.14
CA ALA A 9 -13.98 -18.34 15.08
C ALA A 9 -13.44 -17.99 16.47
N VAL A 10 -14.32 -17.72 17.44
CA VAL A 10 -13.95 -17.47 18.84
C VAL A 10 -13.32 -18.71 19.46
N ALA A 11 -13.90 -19.90 19.26
CA ALA A 11 -13.34 -21.15 19.76
C ALA A 11 -11.94 -21.43 19.18
N LEU A 12 -11.74 -21.22 17.87
CA LEU A 12 -10.44 -21.35 17.23
C LEU A 12 -9.42 -20.34 17.78
N LYS A 13 -9.84 -19.10 18.04
CA LYS A 13 -8.98 -18.07 18.66
C LYS A 13 -8.54 -18.48 20.07
N GLN A 14 -9.49 -18.94 20.89
CA GLN A 14 -9.23 -19.37 22.28
C GLN A 14 -8.32 -20.61 22.32
N ALA A 15 -8.47 -21.51 21.37
CA ALA A 15 -7.60 -22.69 21.22
C ALA A 15 -6.20 -22.36 20.67
N GLY A 16 -5.91 -21.10 20.31
CA GLY A 16 -4.66 -20.71 19.66
C GLY A 16 -4.51 -21.27 18.23
N ALA A 17 -5.59 -21.78 17.64
CA ALA A 17 -5.59 -22.40 16.32
C ALA A 17 -5.71 -21.37 15.17
N LEU A 18 -6.05 -20.11 15.47
CA LEU A 18 -5.97 -19.01 14.52
C LEU A 18 -4.55 -18.45 14.45
N ILE A 19 -3.72 -19.10 13.63
CA ILE A 19 -2.34 -18.72 13.41
C ILE A 19 -2.27 -17.84 12.16
N ALA A 20 -1.66 -16.65 12.28
CA ALA A 20 -1.41 -15.80 11.13
C ALA A 20 -0.42 -16.50 10.19
N ARG A 21 -0.73 -16.50 8.89
CA ARG A 21 0.16 -17.05 7.88
C ARG A 21 1.22 -16.01 7.50
N ASP A 22 2.49 -16.40 7.52
CA ASP A 22 3.54 -15.61 6.90
C ASP A 22 3.37 -15.62 5.38
N LEU A 23 3.28 -14.43 4.81
CA LEU A 23 3.10 -14.22 3.38
C LEU A 23 4.41 -13.71 2.78
N PRO A 24 5.03 -14.44 1.84
CA PRO A 24 6.17 -13.90 1.12
C PRO A 24 5.72 -12.74 0.22
N VAL A 25 6.57 -11.72 0.10
CA VAL A 25 6.39 -10.65 -0.90
C VAL A 25 6.55 -11.27 -2.29
N SER A 26 5.52 -11.17 -3.13
CA SER A 26 5.59 -11.65 -4.51
C SER A 26 6.45 -10.70 -5.37
N ALA A 27 6.99 -11.20 -6.48
CA ALA A 27 7.75 -10.36 -7.41
C ALA A 27 6.90 -9.19 -7.95
N LEU A 28 5.61 -9.44 -8.22
CA LEU A 28 4.66 -8.41 -8.65
C LEU A 28 4.45 -7.34 -7.57
N LEU A 29 4.30 -7.76 -6.32
CA LEU A 29 4.16 -6.82 -5.20
C LEU A 29 5.43 -6.00 -4.98
N ALA A 30 6.60 -6.61 -5.09
CA ALA A 30 7.89 -5.91 -4.99
C ALA A 30 8.05 -4.85 -6.10
N ASP A 31 7.69 -5.19 -7.33
CA ASP A 31 7.75 -4.27 -8.47
C ASP A 31 6.78 -3.08 -8.31
N GLY A 32 5.51 -3.35 -8.00
CA GLY A 32 4.53 -2.31 -7.73
C GLY A 32 4.88 -1.44 -6.52
N TYR A 33 5.48 -2.02 -5.49
CA TYR A 33 5.98 -1.28 -4.34
C TYR A 33 7.14 -0.34 -4.72
N GLY A 34 8.07 -0.78 -5.57
CA GLY A 34 9.10 0.08 -6.13
C GLY A 34 8.50 1.26 -6.92
N ALA A 35 7.42 1.04 -7.66
CA ALA A 35 6.70 2.11 -8.34
C ALA A 35 6.07 3.11 -7.34
N ALA A 36 5.52 2.66 -6.21
CA ALA A 36 5.02 3.55 -5.16
C ALA A 36 6.11 4.49 -4.62
N GLY A 37 7.33 3.99 -4.44
CA GLY A 37 8.49 4.82 -4.07
C GLY A 37 8.81 5.89 -5.11
N ARG A 38 8.82 5.52 -6.42
CA ARG A 38 9.02 6.47 -7.53
C ARG A 38 7.94 7.54 -7.59
N ILE A 39 6.68 7.17 -7.37
CA ILE A 39 5.53 8.09 -7.33
C ILE A 39 5.71 9.13 -6.23
N TYR A 40 6.10 8.70 -5.03
CA TYR A 40 6.33 9.60 -3.91
C TYR A 40 7.51 10.54 -4.14
N ALA A 41 8.64 10.00 -4.63
CA ALA A 41 9.83 10.79 -4.95
C ALA A 41 9.54 11.82 -6.05
N GLY A 42 8.81 11.44 -7.09
CA GLY A 42 8.42 12.32 -8.20
C GLY A 42 7.28 13.29 -7.90
N GLY A 43 6.57 13.11 -6.78
CA GLY A 43 5.41 13.94 -6.40
C GLY A 43 4.21 13.84 -7.35
N ASN A 44 4.19 12.82 -8.21
CA ASN A 44 3.18 12.64 -9.26
C ASN A 44 3.07 11.15 -9.62
N VAL A 45 1.85 10.65 -9.80
CA VAL A 45 1.61 9.25 -10.22
C VAL A 45 2.02 8.98 -11.68
N GLY A 46 2.07 10.01 -12.53
CA GLY A 46 2.43 9.86 -13.94
C GLY A 46 3.86 9.39 -14.21
N VAL A 47 4.78 9.54 -13.25
CA VAL A 47 6.15 9.01 -13.36
C VAL A 47 6.20 7.48 -13.42
N ALA A 48 5.09 6.81 -13.08
CA ALA A 48 4.92 5.37 -13.14
C ALA A 48 3.65 4.99 -13.92
N GLN A 49 3.32 5.74 -14.99
CA GLN A 49 2.09 5.55 -15.77
C GLN A 49 1.88 4.12 -16.28
N ASP A 50 2.96 3.43 -16.65
CA ASP A 50 3.00 2.03 -17.07
C ASP A 50 2.65 1.04 -15.95
N HIS A 51 2.78 1.46 -14.69
CA HIS A 51 2.42 0.70 -13.49
C HIS A 51 1.04 1.05 -12.94
N LEU A 52 0.25 1.94 -13.58
CA LEU A 52 -1.08 2.30 -13.09
C LEU A 52 -2.16 1.43 -13.76
N ALA A 53 -3.07 0.89 -12.94
CA ALA A 53 -4.26 0.23 -13.45
C ALA A 53 -5.24 1.28 -14.00
N MET A 54 -6.16 0.86 -14.87
CA MET A 54 -7.07 1.78 -15.56
C MET A 54 -7.94 2.60 -14.59
N ASN A 55 -8.32 2.02 -13.45
CA ASN A 55 -9.16 2.70 -12.46
C ASN A 55 -8.41 3.78 -11.66
N MET A 56 -7.08 3.73 -11.58
CA MET A 56 -6.30 4.62 -10.70
C MET A 56 -6.59 6.11 -10.96
N LEU A 57 -6.60 6.50 -12.24
CA LEU A 57 -6.88 7.88 -12.66
C LEU A 57 -8.38 8.18 -12.79
N MET A 58 -9.24 7.15 -12.68
CA MET A 58 -10.69 7.32 -12.57
C MET A 58 -11.08 7.61 -11.11
N ASP A 59 -10.38 6.99 -10.15
CA ASP A 59 -10.61 7.18 -8.71
C ASP A 59 -10.07 8.54 -8.23
N SER A 60 -8.97 9.02 -8.80
CA SER A 60 -8.45 10.37 -8.57
C SER A 60 -7.58 10.82 -9.75
N ASP A 61 -7.88 12.00 -10.30
CA ASP A 61 -7.12 12.56 -11.42
C ASP A 61 -5.68 12.96 -11.05
N MET A 62 -4.88 13.26 -12.07
CA MET A 62 -3.46 13.62 -11.96
C MET A 62 -3.22 14.85 -11.07
N ASP A 63 -4.08 15.86 -11.17
CA ASP A 63 -3.96 17.10 -10.41
C ASP A 63 -4.24 16.86 -8.93
N SER A 64 -5.25 16.06 -8.62
CA SER A 64 -5.61 15.64 -7.27
C SER A 64 -4.48 14.84 -6.63
N TRP A 65 -3.87 13.91 -7.37
CA TRP A 65 -2.69 13.17 -6.92
C TRP A 65 -1.50 14.08 -6.62
N THR A 66 -1.17 14.98 -7.54
CA THR A 66 -0.05 15.92 -7.38
C THR A 66 -0.24 16.81 -6.14
N LYS A 67 -1.46 17.35 -5.94
CA LYS A 67 -1.80 18.13 -4.75
C LYS A 67 -1.65 17.32 -3.46
N ARG A 68 -2.13 16.08 -3.44
CA ARG A 68 -2.05 15.21 -2.26
C ARG A 68 -0.61 14.85 -1.90
N LEU A 69 0.21 14.51 -2.89
CA LEU A 69 1.62 14.19 -2.68
C LEU A 69 2.41 15.43 -2.26
N SER A 70 2.15 16.58 -2.87
CA SER A 70 2.76 17.85 -2.47
C SER A 70 2.40 18.22 -1.02
N ALA A 71 1.15 18.07 -0.61
CA ALA A 71 0.71 18.34 0.76
C ALA A 71 1.40 17.37 1.75
N LEU A 72 1.46 16.08 1.41
CA LEU A 72 2.12 15.08 2.24
C LEU A 72 3.62 15.36 2.39
N LYS A 73 4.33 15.68 1.29
CA LYS A 73 5.75 16.03 1.32
C LYS A 73 6.02 17.33 2.09
N ALA A 74 5.11 18.30 2.03
CA ALA A 74 5.23 19.50 2.85
C ALA A 74 5.12 19.22 4.36
N GLU A 75 4.43 18.14 4.76
CA GLU A 75 4.30 17.73 6.15
C GLU A 75 5.49 16.91 6.65
N VAL A 76 5.96 15.93 5.86
CA VAL A 76 6.94 14.91 6.32
C VAL A 76 8.32 14.99 5.65
N GLY A 77 8.47 15.83 4.62
CA GLY A 77 9.71 15.98 3.85
C GLY A 77 9.97 14.83 2.87
N GLU A 78 11.24 14.61 2.51
CA GLU A 78 11.63 13.42 1.75
C GLU A 78 11.62 12.15 2.60
N CYS A 79 11.36 10.99 1.99
CA CYS A 79 11.30 9.71 2.68
C CYS A 79 12.30 8.70 2.12
N ALA A 80 12.87 7.87 2.99
CA ALA A 80 13.56 6.64 2.63
C ALA A 80 12.52 5.60 2.20
N THR A 81 12.41 5.38 0.89
CA THR A 81 11.38 4.51 0.28
C THR A 81 11.84 3.06 0.08
N ASP A 82 13.01 2.70 0.59
CA ASP A 82 13.63 1.36 0.51
C ASP A 82 13.27 0.43 1.68
N ALA A 83 12.50 0.92 2.66
CA ALA A 83 12.00 0.10 3.76
C ALA A 83 11.22 -1.11 3.20
N PRO A 84 11.25 -2.28 3.85
CA PRO A 84 10.56 -3.46 3.32
C PRO A 84 9.03 -3.31 3.36
N VAL A 85 8.35 -3.75 2.31
CA VAL A 85 6.90 -3.96 2.31
C VAL A 85 6.55 -5.26 3.04
N THR A 86 5.52 -5.22 3.88
CA THR A 86 4.92 -6.42 4.48
C THR A 86 3.75 -6.86 3.62
N ALA A 87 3.80 -8.09 3.10
CA ALA A 87 2.71 -8.64 2.30
C ALA A 87 1.48 -8.92 3.18
N THR A 88 0.32 -8.40 2.78
CA THR A 88 -0.99 -8.74 3.36
C THR A 88 -1.80 -9.66 2.45
N GLY A 89 -1.30 -9.88 1.23
CA GLY A 89 -1.78 -10.84 0.23
C GLY A 89 -0.76 -10.97 -0.90
N ASN A 90 -1.04 -11.79 -1.91
CA ASN A 90 -0.13 -11.95 -3.06
C ASN A 90 0.08 -10.66 -3.87
N LEU A 91 -0.91 -9.75 -3.84
CA LEU A 91 -0.96 -8.51 -4.62
C LEU A 91 -1.24 -7.29 -3.74
N ALA A 92 -1.06 -7.42 -2.43
CA ALA A 92 -1.35 -6.35 -1.48
C ALA A 92 -0.29 -6.32 -0.38
N GLY A 93 0.02 -5.11 0.09
CA GLY A 93 0.97 -4.93 1.17
C GLY A 93 0.81 -3.62 1.90
N SER A 94 1.42 -3.56 3.07
CA SER A 94 1.56 -2.34 3.87
C SER A 94 3.03 -2.06 4.15
N PHE A 95 3.35 -0.78 4.33
CA PHE A 95 4.71 -0.33 4.59
C PHE A 95 4.70 0.94 5.44
N THR A 96 5.86 1.26 6.00
CA THR A 96 6.08 2.55 6.66
C THR A 96 7.44 3.08 6.25
N TRP A 97 7.47 4.29 5.72
CA TRP A 97 8.70 4.99 5.41
C TRP A 97 9.07 5.95 6.53
N THR A 98 10.37 6.06 6.76
CA THR A 98 10.93 7.13 7.60
C THR A 98 11.24 8.32 6.71
N CYS A 99 10.87 9.51 7.18
CA CYS A 99 11.01 10.76 6.44
C CYS A 99 11.71 11.81 7.29
N GLU A 100 12.04 12.96 6.71
CA GLU A 100 12.80 14.02 7.36
C GLU A 100 12.14 14.52 8.67
N THR A 101 10.82 14.75 8.65
CA THR A 101 10.08 15.30 9.79
C THR A 101 8.98 14.38 10.31
N GLY A 102 8.97 13.11 9.90
CA GLY A 102 7.95 12.16 10.34
C GLY A 102 8.03 10.80 9.67
N ARG A 103 6.88 10.16 9.52
CA ARG A 103 6.74 8.87 8.85
C ARG A 103 5.54 8.89 7.92
N VAL A 104 5.62 8.11 6.84
CA VAL A 104 4.48 7.83 5.97
C VAL A 104 4.06 6.39 6.16
N ALA A 105 2.80 6.15 6.52
CA ALA A 105 2.21 4.82 6.43
C ALA A 105 1.56 4.65 5.06
N GLY A 106 1.81 3.51 4.42
CA GLY A 106 1.29 3.24 3.10
C GLY A 106 0.66 1.86 2.95
N THR A 107 -0.31 1.78 2.05
CA THR A 107 -0.86 0.51 1.57
C THR A 107 -0.91 0.51 0.05
N ILE A 108 -0.62 -0.63 -0.55
CA ILE A 108 -0.67 -0.85 -1.99
C ILE A 108 -1.54 -2.06 -2.29
N LEU A 109 -2.39 -1.93 -3.32
CA LEU A 109 -3.14 -3.03 -3.91
C LEU A 109 -2.92 -3.03 -5.41
N LEU A 110 -2.55 -4.18 -5.95
CA LEU A 110 -2.40 -4.37 -7.39
C LEU A 110 -3.65 -5.04 -7.96
N ALA A 111 -4.01 -4.64 -9.18
CA ALA A 111 -5.05 -5.29 -9.96
C ALA A 111 -4.66 -6.75 -10.25
N PRO A 112 -5.61 -7.71 -10.16
CA PRO A 112 -5.36 -9.13 -10.37
C PRO A 112 -5.29 -9.48 -11.87
N THR A 113 -4.36 -8.86 -12.58
CA THR A 113 -4.10 -9.05 -14.02
C THR A 113 -2.74 -9.75 -14.24
N PRO A 114 -2.50 -10.37 -15.42
CA PRO A 114 -1.21 -11.00 -15.72
C PRO A 114 -0.02 -10.04 -15.59
N THR A 115 -0.22 -8.77 -15.95
CA THR A 115 0.67 -7.65 -15.62
C THR A 115 0.03 -6.85 -14.51
N ALA A 116 0.25 -7.22 -13.26
CA ALA A 116 -0.38 -6.55 -12.12
C ALA A 116 0.07 -5.09 -12.05
N ARG A 117 -0.88 -4.17 -11.91
CA ARG A 117 -0.65 -2.71 -11.85
C ARG A 117 -1.31 -2.13 -10.62
N ILE A 118 -0.83 -1.00 -10.14
CA ILE A 118 -1.36 -0.29 -8.97
C ILE A 118 -2.82 0.07 -9.22
N GLN A 119 -3.71 -0.62 -8.50
CA GLN A 119 -5.14 -0.35 -8.47
C GLN A 119 -5.47 0.66 -7.39
N GLU A 120 -4.78 0.57 -6.25
CA GLU A 120 -4.93 1.51 -5.14
C GLU A 120 -3.56 1.75 -4.50
N LEU A 121 -3.27 3.02 -4.24
CA LEU A 121 -2.17 3.45 -3.39
C LEU A 121 -2.76 4.39 -2.33
N LYS A 122 -2.43 4.15 -1.06
CA LYS A 122 -2.73 5.08 0.02
C LYS A 122 -1.44 5.44 0.70
N LEU A 123 -1.23 6.73 0.91
CA LEU A 123 -0.09 7.29 1.64
C LEU A 123 -0.65 8.32 2.60
N VAL A 124 -0.33 8.17 3.88
CA VAL A 124 -0.77 9.08 4.94
C VAL A 124 0.39 9.38 5.87
N ALA A 125 0.49 10.63 6.33
CA ALA A 125 1.40 10.96 7.40
C ALA A 125 0.98 10.19 8.67
N LYS A 126 1.96 9.60 9.33
CA LYS A 126 1.76 8.95 10.62
C LYS A 126 2.21 9.94 11.68
N GLN A 127 1.27 10.33 12.55
CA GLN A 127 1.59 11.16 13.71
C GLN A 127 2.69 10.47 14.55
N PRO A 128 3.60 11.26 15.16
CA PRO A 128 4.78 10.76 15.86
C PRO A 128 4.48 9.59 16.80
#